data_AF-A0A382R037-F1
#
_entry.id   AF-A0A382R037-F1
#
_cell.length_a   1.000
_cell.length_b   1.000
_cell.length_c   1.000
_cell.angle_alpha   90.00
_cell.angle_beta   90.00
_cell.angle_gamma   90.00
#
_symmetry.space_group_name_H-M   'P 1'
#
loop_
_entity.id
_entity.type
_entity.pdbx_description
1 polymer ?
#
loop_
_entity_poly.entity_id
_entity_poly.type
_entity_poly.pdbx_seq_one_letter_code
_entity_poly.pdbx_strand_id
1 'polypeptide(L)' 'MKDEVEEVLESIRPMLINDGGNVELVDIEDGVVKLRLVGS' A
#
# COMPACT_ATOMS: atom_id res chain seq x y z
N MET A 1 -12.32 -7.20 -0.56
CA MET A 1 -10.89 -7.38 -0.91
C MET A 1 -10.16 -6.08 -1.19
N LYS A 2 -10.52 -5.27 -2.20
CA LYS A 2 -9.83 -3.98 -2.41
C LYS A 2 -9.93 -3.06 -1.19
N ASP A 3 -11.14 -2.92 -0.63
CA ASP A 3 -11.37 -2.05 0.52
C ASP A 3 -10.65 -2.54 1.79
N GLU A 4 -10.62 -3.86 2.02
CA GLU A 4 -9.87 -4.49 3.12
C GLU A 4 -8.35 -4.28 2.98
N VAL A 5 -7.83 -4.40 1.76
CA VAL A 5 -6.42 -4.12 1.48
C VAL A 5 -6.12 -2.65 1.70
N GLU A 6 -6.99 -1.74 1.28
CA GLU A 6 -6.80 -0.30 1.49
C GLU A 6 -6.84 0.06 2.97
N GLU A 7 -7.75 -0.49 3.78
CA GLU A 7 -7.75 -0.29 5.25
C GLU A 7 -6.42 -0.72 5.89
N VAL A 8 -5.88 -1.86 5.48
CA VAL A 8 -4.57 -2.34 5.98
C VAL A 8 -3.46 -1.40 5.51
N LEU A 9 -3.47 -0.97 4.24
CA LEU A 9 -2.50 -0.02 3.71
C LEU A 9 -2.55 1.31 4.49
N GLU A 10 -3.73 1.85 4.78
CA GLU A 10 -3.91 3.06 5.58
C GLU A 10 -3.29 2.95 6.97
N SER A 11 -3.31 1.76 7.59
CA SER A 11 -2.70 1.55 8.90
C SER A 11 -1.16 1.58 8.87
N ILE A 12 -0.52 1.20 7.74
CA ILE A 12 0.95 1.09 7.62
C ILE A 12 1.59 2.30 6.91
N ARG A 13 0.84 3.02 6.06
CA ARG A 13 1.31 4.23 5.35
C ARG A 13 1.99 5.26 6.28
N PRO A 14 1.49 5.55 7.50
CA PRO A 14 2.15 6.52 8.39
C PRO A 14 3.59 6.12 8.73
N MET A 15 3.87 4.84 8.92
CA MET A 15 5.23 4.35 9.21
C MET A 15 6.13 4.50 7.98
N LEU A 16 5.63 4.11 6.81
CA LEU A 16 6.38 4.25 5.55
C LEU A 16 6.71 5.72 5.26
N ILE A 17 5.76 6.63 5.47
CA ILE A 17 5.94 8.07 5.28
C ILE A 17 6.99 8.63 6.24
N ASN A 18 6.98 8.21 7.51
CA ASN A 18 8.01 8.61 8.47
C ASN A 18 9.42 8.15 8.05
N ASP A 19 9.51 7.01 7.37
CA ASP A 19 10.76 6.47 6.82
C ASP A 19 11.12 7.07 5.45
N GLY A 20 10.34 8.02 4.93
CA GLY A 20 10.58 8.73 3.66
C GLY A 20 9.98 8.06 2.41
N GLY A 21 9.25 6.96 2.58
CA GLY A 21 8.58 6.23 1.51
C GLY A 21 7.06 6.24 1.62
N ASN A 22 6.38 5.57 0.71
CA ASN A 22 4.95 5.32 0.70
C ASN A 22 4.64 4.25 -0.36
N VAL A 23 3.40 3.79 -0.43
CA VAL A 23 2.95 2.79 -1.40
C VAL A 23 1.63 3.17 -2.02
N GLU A 24 1.39 2.75 -3.25
CA GLU A 24 0.09 2.86 -3.93
C GLU A 24 -0.36 1.47 -4.39
N LEU A 25 -1.64 1.17 -4.18
CA LEU A 25 -2.25 -0.04 -4.69
C LEU A 25 -2.41 0.07 -6.21
N VAL A 26 -1.78 -0.85 -6.94
CA VAL A 26 -1.87 -0.89 -8.41
C VAL A 26 -2.94 -1.87 -8.85
N ASP A 27 -2.91 -3.08 -8.30
CA ASP A 27 -3.81 -4.16 -8.73
C ASP A 27 -3.89 -5.28 -7.70
N ILE A 28 -4.92 -6.11 -7.81
CA ILE A 28 -5.11 -7.34 -7.03
C ILE A 28 -5.53 -8.45 -7.99
N GLU A 29 -4.66 -9.42 -8.22
CA GLU A 29 -4.90 -10.55 -9.10
C GLU A 29 -4.62 -11.86 -8.36
N ASP A 30 -5.58 -12.80 -8.36
CA ASP A 30 -5.43 -14.13 -7.77
C ASP A 30 -4.89 -14.15 -6.32
N GLY A 31 -5.29 -13.15 -5.52
CA GLY A 31 -4.85 -12.99 -4.14
C GLY A 31 -3.46 -12.36 -3.97
N VAL A 32 -2.80 -12.00 -5.06
CA VAL A 32 -1.53 -11.25 -5.06
C VAL A 32 -1.82 -9.75 -5.17
N VAL A 33 -1.35 -9.01 -4.18
CA VAL A 33 -1.48 -7.54 -4.15
C VAL A 33 -0.25 -6.91 -4.77
N LYS A 34 -0.44 -6.16 -5.86
CA LYS A 34 0.63 -5.43 -6.56
C LYS A 34 0.65 -3.98 -6.06
N LEU A 35 1.77 -3.58 -5.50
CA LEU A 35 2.00 -2.22 -5.00
C LEU A 35 3.07 -1.51 -5.82
N ARG A 36 2.94 -0.19 -5.92
CA ARG A 36 3.98 0.71 -6.42
C ARG A 36 4.59 1.41 -5.22
N LEU A 37 5.91 1.31 -5.07
CA LEU A 37 6.62 2.13 -4.10
C LEU A 37 6.66 3.57 -4.65
N VAL A 38 6.27 4.52 -3.82
CA VAL A 38 6.33 5.96 -4.13
C VAL A 38 7.01 6.67 -2.96
N GLY A 39 7.62 7.81 -3.19
CA GLY A 39 8.49 8.45 -2.20
C GLY A 39 9.86 8.76 -2.79
N SER A 40 10.67 9.50 -2.04
CA SER A 40 11.92 10.13 -2.49
C SER A 40 13.15 9.51 -1.86
#